data_AF-A0A732EX00-F1
#
_entry.id   AF-A0A732EX00-F1
#
_cell.length_a   1.000
_cell.length_b   1.000
_cell.length_c   1.000
_cell.angle_alpha   90.00
_cell.angle_beta   90.00
_cell.angle_gamma   90.00
#
_symmetry.space_group_name_H-M   'P 1'
#
loop_
_entity.id
_entity.type
_entity.pdbx_description
1 polymer ?
#
loop_
_entity_poly.entity_id
_entity_poly.type
_entity_poly.pdbx_seq_one_letter_code
_entity_poly.pdbx_strand_id
1 'polypeptide(L)' 'MYSRADRLLRQFSLKLNADSIVFDENRLCSFIIDNRYRILLT' A
#
# COMPACT_ATOMS: atom_id res chain seq x y z
N MET A 1 -15.74 4.48 -5.40
CA MET A 1 -15.01 5.43 -6.28
C MET A 1 -13.60 5.53 -5.74
N TYR A 2 -12.57 5.13 -6.49
CA TYR A 2 -11.18 5.10 -6.00
C TYR A 2 -10.48 6.43 -6.27
N SER A 3 -9.77 6.98 -5.28
CA SER A 3 -8.96 8.17 -5.47
C SER A 3 -7.76 7.90 -6.38
N ARG A 4 -7.04 8.95 -6.78
CA ARG A 4 -5.78 8.80 -7.50
C ARG A 4 -4.74 8.03 -6.67
N ALA A 5 -4.70 8.25 -5.35
CA ALA A 5 -3.79 7.57 -4.45
C ALA A 5 -4.13 6.08 -4.34
N ASP A 6 -5.42 5.73 -4.21
CA ASP A 6 -5.85 4.33 -4.14
C ASP A 6 -5.48 3.55 -5.41
N ARG A 7 -5.63 4.17 -6.59
CA ARG A 7 -5.25 3.55 -7.86
C ARG A 7 -3.74 3.32 -7.97
N LEU A 8 -2.93 4.29 -7.51
CA LEU A 8 -1.46 4.14 -7.48
C LEU A 8 -1.05 3.01 -6.53
N LEU A 9 -1.62 3.01 -5.32
CA LEU A 9 -1.31 1.99 -4.32
C LEU A 9 -1.75 0.60 -4.80
N ARG A 10 -2.88 0.50 -5.49
CA ARG A 10 -3.33 -0.74 -6.12
C ARG A 10 -2.35 -1.24 -7.20
N GLN A 11 -1.84 -0.35 -8.05
CA GLN A 11 -0.82 -0.72 -9.04
C GLN A 11 0.50 -1.16 -8.38
N PHE A 12 0.89 -0.49 -7.29
CA PHE A 12 2.07 -0.85 -6.52
C PHE A 12 1.94 -2.22 -5.84
N SER A 13 0.78 -2.49 -5.23
CA SER A 13 0.40 -3.79 -4.66
C SER A 13 0.53 -4.92 -5.68
N LEU A 14 -0.03 -4.74 -6.89
CA LEU A 14 0.09 -5.72 -7.97
C LEU A 14 1.53 -5.90 -8.44
N LYS A 15 2.32 -4.82 -8.52
CA LYS A 15 3.74 -4.88 -8.91
C LYS A 15 4.58 -5.70 -7.92
N LEU A 16 4.25 -5.64 -6.64
CA LEU A 16 4.93 -6.42 -5.60
C LEU A 16 4.35 -7.83 -5.40
N ASN A 17 3.29 -8.19 -6.14
CA ASN A 17 2.51 -9.41 -5.92
C ASN A 17 2.05 -9.56 -4.45
N ALA A 18 1.70 -8.43 -3.83
CA ALA A 18 1.32 -8.32 -2.44
C ALA A 18 -0.08 -7.71 -2.36
N ASP A 19 -1.11 -8.56 -2.31
CA ASP A 19 -2.52 -8.14 -2.30
C ASP A 19 -2.95 -7.38 -1.02
N SER A 20 -2.08 -7.29 -0.02
CA SER A 20 -2.32 -6.65 1.27
C SER A 20 -1.95 -5.17 1.35
N ILE A 21 -1.41 -4.57 0.28
CA ILE A 21 -0.98 -3.16 0.30
C ILE A 21 -2.15 -2.26 -0.12
N VAL A 22 -2.91 -1.79 0.87
CA VAL A 22 -4.05 -0.87 0.72
C VAL A 22 -4.11 0.10 1.90
N PHE A 23 -4.76 1.25 1.72
CA PHE A 23 -5.06 2.16 2.82
C PHE A 23 -6.16 1.60 3.73
N ASP A 24 -6.02 1.85 5.04
CA ASP A 24 -7.06 1.58 6.03
C ASP A 24 -8.10 2.71 6.11
N GLU A 25 -9.03 2.59 7.05
CA GLU A 25 -10.10 3.57 7.31
C GLU A 25 -9.55 4.97 7.68
N ASN A 26 -8.32 5.05 8.19
CA ASN A 26 -7.64 6.28 8.58
C ASN A 26 -6.68 6.80 7.48
N ARG A 27 -6.70 6.22 6.28
CA ARG A 27 -5.76 6.50 5.19
C ARG A 27 -4.29 6.22 5.53
N LEU A 28 -4.04 5.25 6.41
CA LEU A 28 -2.69 4.76 6.70
C LEU A 28 -2.45 3.45 5.96
N CYS A 29 -1.23 3.24 5.47
CA CYS A 29 -0.82 1.96 4.88
C CYS A 29 0.56 1.57 5.40
N SER A 30 0.65 0.42 6.07
CA SER A 30 1.91 -0.11 6.59
C SER A 30 2.28 -1.41 5.89
N PHE A 31 3.54 -1.55 5.47
CA PHE A 31 4.06 -2.79 4.88
C PHE A 31 5.55 -2.95 5.17
N ILE A 32 6.08 -4.14 4.93
CA ILE A 32 7.50 -4.46 5.13
C ILE A 32 8.12 -4.81 3.78
N ILE A 33 9.24 -4.18 3.45
CA ILE A 33 10.06 -4.48 2.27
C ILE A 33 11.27 -5.32 2.70
N ASP A 34 11.57 -6.37 1.93
CA ASP A 34 12.68 -7.31 2.14
C ASP A 34 12.75 -7.89 3.56
N ASN A 35 11.60 -7.99 4.23
CA ASN A 35 11.47 -8.39 5.62
C ASN A 35 12.35 -7.58 6.61
N ARG A 36 12.75 -6.36 6.23
CA ARG A 36 13.71 -5.54 6.97
C ARG A 36 13.25 -4.11 7.19
N TYR A 37 12.63 -3.50 6.18
CA TYR A 37 12.26 -2.09 6.22
C TYR A 37 10.76 -1.96 6.40
N ARG A 38 10.35 -1.41 7.55
CA ARG A 38 8.95 -1.05 7.80
C ARG A 38 8.67 0.32 7.18
N ILE A 39 7.70 0.37 6.28
CA ILE A 39 7.28 1.60 5.59
C ILE A 39 5.87 1.95 6.06
N LEU A 40 5.63 3.24 6.26
CA LEU A 40 4.32 3.82 6.54
C LEU A 40 4.03 4.90 5.50
N LEU A 41 2.89 4.80 4.82
CA LEU A 41 2.33 5.85 3.99
C LEU A 41 1.18 6.52 4.77
N THR A 42 1.15 7.85 4.77
CA THR A 42 0.15 8.72 5.43
C THR A 42 -0.33 9.82 4.50
#